data_AF-A0AAD9J109-F1
#
_entry.id   AF-A0AAD9J109-F1
#
_cell.length_a   1.000
_cell.length_b   1.000
_cell.length_c   1.000
_cell.angle_alpha   90.00
_cell.angle_beta   90.00
_cell.angle_gamma   90.00
#
_symmetry.space_group_name_H-M   'P 1'
#
loop_
_entity.id
_entity.type
_entity.pdbx_description
1 polymer ?
#
loop_
_entity_poly.entity_id
_entity_poly.type
_entity_poly.pdbx_seq_one_letter_code
_entity_poly.pdbx_strand_id
1 'polypeptide(L)'
;MGITCPVFLVNAFTSRAFTGNPAGVCLLRQSIEDSLMQNIATELGYAETAFVLYKEKTPILRWFTPQVEIDLCGHATLACSHVLFSKEYFDESGVYQSKSGSLQVRRIGGSIVISFPRKDVEPVEDDVNLRQILGIKRSVPIFRVADDTFATRLLLLPCVEDLQKVQPEFERLRSLRKAVIITAKSEESIQGKEIDFVSRFFAPHVGINEDSVTGEKMVKDRKKTEKLTKSLYDMVLIRIFEERSAQLYGMRKIGGFCHLYIGQEAVAVGSIAVLDLKKDYVLTSYRDHGHALAMGVSARKVMAELYGKETGCSKGKGGSMHLFDIQKHFYGGNGIVGSQIPVATGIAYKQRYTKDGGVTLCFFGDGAIHQGAFHESLNLAKIWQLPIVYIVENNIYGMGTAASRVSSITDFEKMAAAYDLLGVVVDGMDYFDVVEKTKEAVYRARKNGIASLLHVKTYRYRGHSMSDPAKYRSKQEVESYKQMDPIEKLKGQLIKEGLLSGKEYEKMRDKIKEVVEDAVRFAEESPQPALESLHADVYAPMEK
;
A
#
# COMPACT_ATOMS: atom_id res chain seq x y z
N MET A 1 4.90 -42.93 -21.51
CA MET A 1 6.17 -42.24 -21.78
C MET A 1 6.03 -40.82 -21.27
N GLY A 2 6.79 -40.43 -20.24
CA GLY A 2 6.69 -39.09 -19.66
C GLY A 2 7.48 -38.09 -20.51
N ILE A 3 6.82 -37.02 -20.95
CA ILE A 3 7.51 -35.87 -21.55
C ILE A 3 7.97 -34.97 -20.41
N THR A 4 9.27 -34.68 -20.33
CA THR A 4 9.82 -33.72 -19.38
C THR A 4 10.00 -32.37 -20.07
N CYS A 5 9.23 -31.36 -19.64
CA CYS A 5 9.30 -30.00 -20.15
C CYS A 5 9.67 -29.04 -19.01
N PRO A 6 10.90 -28.49 -18.98
CA PRO A 6 11.25 -27.42 -18.05
C PRO A 6 10.37 -26.18 -18.29
N VAL A 7 9.74 -25.70 -17.22
CA VAL A 7 8.95 -24.47 -17.21
C VAL A 7 9.68 -23.42 -16.40
N PHE A 8 9.87 -22.24 -16.98
CA PHE A 8 10.45 -21.07 -16.33
C PHE A 8 9.38 -20.01 -16.15
N LEU A 9 9.40 -19.34 -15.00
CA LEU A 9 8.54 -18.21 -14.69
C LEU A 9 9.37 -16.94 -14.80
N VAL A 10 9.06 -16.10 -15.77
CA VAL A 10 9.84 -14.89 -16.05
C VAL A 10 8.92 -13.69 -16.11
N ASN A 11 9.33 -12.59 -15.47
CA ASN A 11 8.62 -11.33 -15.60
C ASN A 11 9.34 -10.44 -16.62
N ALA A 12 8.68 -10.13 -17.74
CA ALA A 12 9.19 -9.19 -18.74
C ALA A 12 9.00 -7.73 -18.30
N PHE A 13 9.73 -6.80 -18.94
CA PHE A 13 9.66 -5.35 -18.66
C PHE A 13 10.05 -4.95 -17.22
N THR A 14 11.01 -5.66 -16.63
CA THR A 14 11.49 -5.36 -15.28
C THR A 14 12.95 -5.76 -15.09
N SER A 15 13.58 -5.20 -14.06
CA SER A 15 14.85 -5.67 -13.48
C SER A 15 14.69 -6.28 -12.08
N ARG A 16 13.46 -6.36 -11.55
CA ARG A 16 13.16 -6.84 -10.19
C ARG A 16 12.25 -8.07 -10.23
N ALA A 17 12.57 -9.10 -9.45
CA ALA A 17 11.74 -10.31 -9.35
C ALA A 17 10.29 -9.98 -8.97
N PHE A 18 9.33 -10.73 -9.51
CA PHE A 18 7.89 -10.61 -9.23
C PHE A 18 7.26 -9.24 -9.54
N THR A 19 7.89 -8.47 -10.42
CA THR A 19 7.34 -7.22 -10.96
C THR A 19 7.41 -7.28 -12.47
N GLY A 20 6.58 -6.57 -13.22
CA GLY A 20 6.55 -6.75 -14.69
C GLY A 20 5.49 -7.73 -15.14
N ASN A 21 5.67 -8.29 -16.33
CA ASN A 21 4.71 -9.17 -16.97
C ASN A 21 5.08 -10.63 -16.82
N PRO A 22 4.39 -11.41 -15.97
CA PRO A 22 4.68 -12.81 -15.83
C PRO A 22 4.31 -13.56 -17.11
N ALA A 23 5.24 -14.38 -17.59
CA ALA A 23 5.03 -15.34 -18.67
C ALA A 23 5.60 -16.69 -18.25
N GLY A 24 4.90 -17.75 -18.64
CA GLY A 24 5.44 -19.11 -18.63
C GLY A 24 6.34 -19.30 -19.85
N VAL A 25 7.52 -19.90 -19.67
CA VAL A 25 8.42 -20.28 -20.78
C VAL A 25 8.71 -21.77 -20.69
N CYS A 26 8.26 -22.51 -21.70
CA CYS A 26 8.43 -23.95 -21.81
C CYS A 26 9.54 -24.27 -22.82
N LEU A 27 10.64 -24.88 -22.35
CA LEU A 27 11.74 -25.32 -23.22
C LEU A 27 11.50 -26.74 -23.71
N LEU A 28 11.31 -26.90 -25.02
CA LEU A 28 10.98 -28.18 -25.66
C LEU A 28 12.19 -28.75 -26.41
N ARG A 29 12.49 -30.04 -26.19
CA ARG A 29 13.53 -30.80 -26.94
C ARG A 29 13.00 -31.54 -28.17
N GLN A 30 11.68 -31.70 -28.24
CA GLN A 30 10.95 -32.35 -29.32
C GLN A 30 9.60 -31.64 -29.46
N SER A 31 8.96 -31.75 -30.63
CA SER A 31 7.59 -31.25 -30.77
C SER A 31 6.65 -32.00 -29.83
N ILE A 32 5.61 -31.30 -29.40
CA ILE A 32 4.52 -31.86 -28.60
C ILE A 32 3.20 -31.43 -29.24
N GLU A 33 2.14 -32.19 -28.98
CA GLU A 33 0.80 -31.93 -29.50
C GLU A 33 0.26 -30.57 -29.05
N ASP A 34 -0.48 -29.91 -29.94
CA ASP A 34 -1.08 -28.59 -29.68
C ASP A 34 -2.02 -28.61 -28.47
N SER A 35 -2.78 -29.69 -28.29
CA SER A 35 -3.64 -29.89 -27.12
C SER A 35 -2.85 -29.93 -25.80
N LEU A 36 -1.63 -30.44 -25.82
CA LEU A 36 -0.78 -30.47 -24.63
C LEU A 36 -0.22 -29.09 -24.30
N MET A 37 0.21 -28.32 -25.31
CA MET A 37 0.62 -26.92 -25.12
C MET A 37 -0.53 -26.08 -24.56
N GLN A 38 -1.74 -26.26 -25.10
CA GLN A 38 -2.95 -25.58 -24.61
C GLN A 38 -3.26 -25.92 -23.15
N ASN A 39 -3.19 -27.20 -22.77
CA ASN A 39 -3.41 -27.63 -21.38
C ASN A 39 -2.36 -27.05 -20.42
N ILE A 40 -1.08 -27.02 -20.81
CA ILE A 40 -0.02 -26.41 -20.01
C ILE A 40 -0.26 -24.91 -19.82
N ALA A 41 -0.59 -24.19 -20.90
CA ALA A 41 -0.90 -22.76 -20.81
C ALA A 41 -2.11 -22.48 -19.92
N THR A 42 -3.12 -23.35 -19.97
CA THR A 42 -4.32 -23.28 -19.11
C THR A 42 -3.96 -23.47 -17.64
N GLU A 43 -3.14 -24.47 -17.32
CA GLU A 43 -2.68 -24.76 -15.96
C GLU A 43 -1.84 -23.62 -15.38
N LEU A 44 -0.94 -23.03 -16.18
CA LEU A 44 -0.10 -21.93 -15.72
C LEU A 44 -0.88 -20.63 -15.49
N GLY A 45 -1.99 -20.42 -16.21
CA GLY A 45 -2.91 -19.31 -15.98
C GLY A 45 -2.35 -17.91 -16.25
N TYR A 46 -1.17 -17.80 -16.88
CA TYR A 46 -0.62 -16.52 -17.32
C TYR A 46 -1.34 -16.02 -18.58
N ALA A 47 -1.21 -14.72 -18.85
CA ALA A 47 -1.77 -14.12 -20.05
C ALA A 47 -1.25 -14.84 -21.31
N GLU A 48 0.05 -15.17 -21.33
CA GLU A 48 0.67 -15.98 -22.37
C GLU A 48 1.75 -16.91 -21.83
N THR A 49 1.84 -18.09 -22.44
CA THR A 49 2.92 -19.07 -22.27
C THR A 49 3.65 -19.25 -23.58
N ALA A 50 4.97 -19.04 -23.57
CA ALA A 50 5.86 -19.27 -24.71
C ALA A 50 6.35 -20.73 -24.71
N PHE A 51 6.25 -21.39 -25.86
CA PHE A 51 6.80 -22.71 -26.11
C PHE A 51 7.90 -22.59 -27.16
N VAL A 52 9.12 -22.97 -26.79
CA VAL A 52 10.27 -22.90 -27.70
C VAL A 52 10.88 -24.27 -27.95
N LEU A 53 10.86 -24.69 -29.21
CA LEU A 53 11.58 -25.86 -29.68
C LEU A 53 13.00 -25.42 -30.04
N TYR A 54 13.93 -25.62 -29.11
CA TYR A 54 15.28 -25.05 -29.18
C TYR A 54 16.33 -25.98 -29.81
N LYS A 55 15.94 -27.18 -30.22
CA LYS A 55 16.87 -28.18 -30.78
C LYS A 55 17.29 -27.87 -32.22
N GLU A 56 16.60 -26.97 -32.89
CA GLU A 56 16.89 -26.55 -34.27
C GLU A 56 17.88 -25.38 -34.29
N LYS A 57 18.62 -25.22 -35.41
CA LYS A 57 19.53 -24.06 -35.61
C LYS A 57 18.79 -22.71 -35.49
N THR A 58 17.49 -22.71 -35.77
CA THR A 58 16.59 -21.57 -35.61
C THR A 58 15.40 -22.03 -34.79
N PRO A 59 15.34 -21.71 -33.48
CA PRO A 59 14.29 -22.20 -32.60
C PRO A 59 12.88 -21.81 -33.10
N ILE A 60 11.95 -22.75 -33.02
CA ILE A 60 10.53 -22.48 -33.31
C ILE A 60 9.86 -21.98 -32.03
N LEU A 61 9.24 -20.80 -32.11
CA LEU A 61 8.56 -20.16 -30.99
C LEU A 61 7.06 -20.05 -31.26
N ARG A 62 6.26 -20.51 -30.30
CA ARG A 62 4.80 -20.47 -30.30
C ARG A 62 4.28 -19.88 -29.00
N TRP A 63 3.10 -19.28 -29.02
CA TRP A 63 2.49 -18.67 -27.83
C TRP A 63 1.06 -19.11 -27.66
N PHE A 64 0.71 -19.46 -26.44
CA PHE A 64 -0.63 -19.86 -26.07
C PHE A 64 -1.12 -19.01 -24.90
N THR A 65 -2.31 -18.47 -25.04
CA THR A 65 -3.13 -18.02 -23.90
C THR A 65 -3.76 -19.25 -23.23
N PRO A 66 -4.45 -19.11 -22.08
CA PRO A 66 -5.23 -20.19 -21.49
C PRO A 66 -6.35 -20.74 -22.38
N GLN A 67 -6.69 -20.06 -23.50
CA GLN A 67 -7.83 -20.42 -24.34
C GLN A 67 -7.46 -20.78 -25.77
N VAL A 68 -6.41 -20.16 -26.32
CA VAL A 68 -6.06 -20.26 -27.74
C VAL A 68 -4.59 -19.96 -28.00
N GLU A 69 -4.05 -20.54 -29.08
CA GLU A 69 -2.79 -20.12 -29.68
C GLU A 69 -2.92 -18.74 -30.34
N ILE A 70 -1.89 -17.91 -30.22
CA ILE A 70 -1.80 -16.61 -30.88
C ILE A 70 -0.57 -16.55 -31.78
N ASP A 71 -0.67 -15.78 -32.87
CA ASP A 71 0.38 -15.75 -33.89
C ASP A 71 1.61 -14.92 -33.48
N LEU A 72 1.46 -14.03 -32.50
CA LEU A 72 2.52 -13.13 -32.04
C LEU A 72 2.30 -12.68 -30.60
N CYS A 73 3.35 -12.73 -29.77
CA CYS A 73 3.33 -12.14 -28.43
C CYS A 73 4.69 -11.55 -28.06
N GLY A 74 4.73 -10.28 -27.68
CA GLY A 74 6.01 -9.63 -27.42
C GLY A 74 6.63 -9.91 -26.06
N HIS A 75 5.88 -9.73 -24.97
CA HIS A 75 6.46 -9.89 -23.64
C HIS A 75 6.88 -11.35 -23.37
N ALA A 76 6.12 -12.34 -23.84
CA ALA A 76 6.47 -13.75 -23.73
C ALA A 76 7.68 -14.11 -24.61
N THR A 77 7.89 -13.41 -25.74
CA THR A 77 9.13 -13.52 -26.53
C THR A 77 10.32 -12.94 -25.79
N LEU A 78 10.17 -11.80 -25.10
CA LEU A 78 11.23 -11.23 -24.25
C LEU A 78 11.59 -12.18 -23.10
N ALA A 79 10.57 -12.74 -22.44
CA ALA A 79 10.73 -13.73 -21.39
C ALA A 79 11.47 -14.98 -21.90
N CYS A 80 11.04 -15.54 -23.04
CA CYS A 80 11.71 -16.67 -23.68
C CYS A 80 13.17 -16.34 -24.03
N SER A 81 13.43 -15.17 -24.61
CA SER A 81 14.77 -14.72 -24.97
C SER A 81 15.66 -14.55 -23.74
N HIS A 82 15.13 -14.03 -22.64
CA HIS A 82 15.86 -13.97 -21.38
C HIS A 82 16.30 -15.37 -20.92
N VAL A 83 15.42 -16.36 -20.98
CA VAL A 83 15.77 -17.75 -20.65
C VAL A 83 16.86 -18.29 -21.60
N LEU A 84 16.71 -18.10 -22.91
CA LEU A 84 17.68 -18.61 -23.88
C LEU A 84 19.06 -17.95 -23.76
N PHE A 85 19.12 -16.64 -23.53
CA PHE A 85 20.39 -15.94 -23.25
C PHE A 85 21.01 -16.40 -21.93
N SER A 86 20.21 -16.57 -20.87
CA SER A 86 20.69 -17.03 -19.56
C SER A 86 21.12 -18.49 -19.53
N LYS A 87 20.66 -19.29 -20.49
CA LYS A 87 21.04 -20.71 -20.67
C LYS A 87 22.07 -20.91 -21.77
N GLU A 88 22.63 -19.82 -22.32
CA GLU A 88 23.67 -19.84 -23.35
C GLU A 88 23.23 -20.58 -24.62
N TYR A 89 21.92 -20.57 -24.92
CA TYR A 89 21.40 -21.03 -26.21
C TYR A 89 21.48 -19.96 -27.29
N PHE A 90 21.43 -18.68 -26.88
CA PHE A 90 21.78 -17.53 -27.70
C PHE A 90 22.94 -16.80 -27.05
N ASP A 91 23.84 -16.26 -27.88
CA ASP A 91 24.97 -15.44 -27.44
C ASP A 91 24.51 -13.98 -27.24
N GLU A 92 24.79 -13.10 -28.19
CA GLU A 92 24.32 -11.70 -28.17
C GLU A 92 23.05 -11.47 -29.00
N SER A 93 22.72 -12.41 -29.88
CA SER A 93 21.54 -12.35 -30.72
C SER A 93 21.01 -13.75 -31.06
N GLY A 94 19.76 -13.80 -31.51
CA GLY A 94 19.10 -15.02 -31.93
C GLY A 94 17.95 -14.73 -32.87
N VAL A 95 17.48 -15.77 -33.56
CA VAL A 95 16.34 -15.69 -34.48
C VAL A 95 15.38 -16.81 -34.14
N TYR A 96 14.11 -16.45 -33.99
CA TYR A 96 13.01 -17.41 -33.87
C TYR A 96 12.29 -17.55 -35.20
N GLN A 97 11.77 -18.74 -35.47
CA GLN A 97 10.71 -18.93 -36.46
C GLN A 97 9.36 -19.00 -35.74
N SER A 98 8.35 -18.28 -36.23
CA SER A 98 7.00 -18.25 -35.66
C SER A 98 5.93 -18.19 -36.75
N LYS A 99 4.65 -18.28 -36.37
CA LYS A 99 3.51 -18.07 -37.30
C LYS A 99 3.51 -16.68 -37.93
N SER A 100 4.03 -15.67 -37.22
CA SER A 100 4.18 -14.31 -37.74
C SER A 100 5.48 -14.08 -38.51
N GLY A 101 6.18 -15.15 -38.90
CA GLY A 101 7.47 -15.08 -39.57
C GLY A 101 8.65 -15.07 -38.60
N SER A 102 9.82 -14.69 -39.12
CA SER A 102 11.06 -14.70 -38.35
C SER A 102 11.15 -13.49 -37.42
N LEU A 103 11.47 -13.73 -36.15
CA LEU A 103 11.66 -12.68 -35.13
C LEU A 103 13.12 -12.65 -34.71
N GLN A 104 13.80 -11.53 -34.94
CA GLN A 104 15.17 -11.33 -34.49
C GLN A 104 15.16 -10.75 -33.07
N VAL A 105 16.03 -11.28 -32.23
CA VAL A 105 16.25 -10.77 -30.87
C VAL A 105 17.72 -10.48 -30.64
N ARG A 106 18.01 -9.42 -29.90
CA ARG A 106 19.39 -9.01 -29.58
C ARG A 106 19.46 -8.42 -28.19
N ARG A 107 20.55 -8.73 -27.48
CA ARG A 107 20.86 -8.12 -26.20
C ARG A 107 21.62 -6.82 -26.44
N ILE A 108 21.15 -5.73 -25.84
CA ILE A 108 21.83 -4.43 -25.89
C ILE A 108 21.97 -3.93 -24.46
N GLY A 109 23.18 -4.00 -23.91
CA GLY A 109 23.46 -3.71 -22.51
C GLY A 109 22.60 -4.58 -21.58
N GLY A 110 21.81 -3.95 -20.71
CA GLY A 110 20.89 -4.63 -19.80
C GLY A 110 19.50 -4.96 -20.39
N SER A 111 19.27 -4.71 -21.67
CA SER A 111 17.95 -4.86 -22.32
C SER A 111 17.96 -5.92 -23.43
N ILE A 112 16.78 -6.47 -23.73
CA ILE A 112 16.54 -7.33 -24.89
C ILE A 112 15.65 -6.56 -25.86
N VAL A 113 16.06 -6.53 -27.13
CA VAL A 113 15.32 -5.89 -28.22
C VAL A 113 14.84 -6.97 -29.18
N ILE A 114 13.60 -6.84 -29.63
CA ILE A 114 12.95 -7.76 -30.58
C ILE A 114 12.54 -6.95 -31.83
N SER A 115 12.73 -7.52 -33.01
CA SER A 115 12.13 -7.01 -34.25
C SER A 115 10.72 -7.59 -34.44
N PHE A 116 9.70 -6.74 -34.51
CA PHE A 116 8.37 -7.16 -34.96
C PHE A 116 8.18 -6.92 -36.45
N PRO A 117 7.36 -7.76 -37.12
CA PRO A 117 6.90 -7.44 -38.47
C PRO A 117 6.12 -6.12 -38.43
N ARG A 118 6.46 -5.21 -39.34
CA ARG A 118 5.67 -4.00 -39.55
C ARG A 118 4.36 -4.39 -40.21
N LYS A 119 3.25 -3.99 -39.60
CA LYS A 119 1.91 -4.09 -40.19
C LYS A 119 1.46 -2.73 -40.65
N ASP A 120 0.85 -2.67 -41.84
CA ASP A 120 0.27 -1.44 -42.35
C ASP A 120 -1.05 -1.12 -41.65
N VAL A 121 -1.39 0.16 -41.62
CA VAL A 121 -2.62 0.67 -41.04
C VAL A 121 -3.38 1.48 -42.07
N GLU A 122 -4.69 1.28 -42.12
CA GLU A 122 -5.57 1.93 -43.09
C GLU A 122 -6.61 2.78 -42.33
N PRO A 123 -6.82 4.06 -42.71
CA PRO A 123 -7.88 4.87 -42.12
C PRO A 123 -9.25 4.22 -42.34
N VAL A 124 -10.08 4.22 -41.30
CA VAL A 124 -11.47 3.75 -41.37
C VAL A 124 -12.39 4.71 -40.66
N GLU A 125 -13.64 4.78 -41.11
CA GLU A 125 -14.69 5.47 -40.35
C GLU A 125 -15.03 4.67 -39.08
N ASP A 126 -15.74 5.33 -38.15
CA ASP A 126 -16.23 4.70 -36.92
C ASP A 126 -17.45 3.81 -37.21
N ASP A 127 -17.21 2.74 -37.97
CA ASP A 127 -18.19 1.79 -38.52
C ASP A 127 -18.96 1.00 -37.45
N VAL A 128 -18.46 1.00 -36.21
CA VAL A 128 -18.98 0.17 -35.11
C VAL A 128 -19.31 0.96 -33.84
N ASN A 129 -19.42 2.29 -33.93
CA ASN A 129 -19.64 3.18 -32.77
C ASN A 129 -18.61 2.97 -31.65
N LEU A 130 -17.36 2.71 -32.03
CA LEU A 130 -16.26 2.39 -31.14
C LEU A 130 -16.00 3.54 -30.17
N ARG A 131 -16.10 4.79 -30.62
CA ARG A 131 -15.92 5.96 -29.76
C ARG A 131 -16.94 6.00 -28.63
N GLN A 132 -18.20 5.68 -28.91
CA GLN A 132 -19.25 5.63 -27.90
C GLN A 132 -18.95 4.52 -26.88
N ILE A 133 -18.59 3.33 -27.36
CA ILE A 133 -18.26 2.16 -26.53
C ILE A 133 -17.04 2.43 -25.61
N LEU A 134 -16.13 3.30 -26.04
CA LEU A 134 -14.93 3.71 -25.29
C LEU A 134 -15.15 4.96 -24.43
N GLY A 135 -16.32 5.59 -24.47
CA GLY A 135 -16.60 6.85 -23.78
C GLY A 135 -15.86 8.07 -24.35
N ILE A 136 -15.38 8.00 -25.60
CA ILE A 136 -14.66 9.07 -26.28
C ILE A 136 -15.68 10.02 -26.93
N LYS A 137 -15.81 11.24 -26.38
CA LYS A 137 -16.80 12.23 -26.86
C LYS A 137 -16.37 12.99 -28.12
N ARG A 138 -15.06 13.06 -28.39
CA ARG A 138 -14.51 13.84 -29.51
C ARG A 138 -14.32 12.96 -30.76
N SER A 139 -14.22 13.60 -31.93
CA SER A 139 -13.79 12.89 -33.15
C SER A 139 -12.30 12.60 -33.06
N VAL A 140 -11.91 11.37 -33.41
CA VAL A 140 -10.53 10.89 -33.35
C VAL A 140 -10.25 10.02 -34.57
N PRO A 141 -9.02 10.06 -35.13
CA PRO A 141 -8.64 9.14 -36.20
C PRO A 141 -8.74 7.68 -35.74
N ILE A 142 -9.35 6.85 -36.57
CA ILE A 142 -9.45 5.40 -36.36
C ILE A 142 -8.80 4.71 -37.55
N PHE A 143 -7.99 3.70 -37.26
CA PHE A 143 -7.32 2.90 -38.26
C PHE A 143 -7.66 1.41 -38.06
N ARG A 144 -7.69 0.66 -39.14
CA ARG A 144 -7.66 -0.79 -39.15
C ARG A 144 -6.22 -1.24 -39.34
N VAL A 145 -5.77 -2.19 -38.52
CA VAL A 145 -4.47 -2.86 -38.72
C VAL A 145 -4.66 -3.96 -39.77
N ALA A 146 -3.83 -3.96 -40.81
CA ALA A 146 -3.90 -4.98 -41.87
C ALA A 146 -3.35 -6.33 -41.39
N ASP A 147 -3.94 -7.42 -41.89
CA ASP A 147 -3.49 -8.80 -41.70
C ASP A 147 -3.15 -9.17 -40.25
N ASP A 148 -4.07 -8.80 -39.35
CA ASP A 148 -3.94 -9.09 -37.93
C ASP A 148 -5.01 -10.05 -37.41
N THR A 149 -4.59 -10.91 -36.48
CA THR A 149 -5.41 -11.99 -35.93
C THR A 149 -6.60 -11.50 -35.13
N PHE A 150 -6.56 -10.26 -34.64
CA PHE A 150 -7.56 -9.70 -33.74
C PHE A 150 -8.48 -8.66 -34.41
N ALA A 151 -8.36 -8.45 -35.72
CA ALA A 151 -9.09 -7.41 -36.45
C ALA A 151 -8.98 -6.03 -35.78
N THR A 152 -7.76 -5.64 -35.39
CA THR A 152 -7.52 -4.53 -34.45
C THR A 152 -7.96 -3.19 -35.02
N ARG A 153 -8.59 -2.38 -34.17
CA ARG A 153 -8.81 -0.95 -34.39
C ARG A 153 -7.81 -0.14 -33.57
N LEU A 154 -7.07 0.75 -34.22
CA LEU A 154 -6.16 1.68 -33.58
C LEU A 154 -6.79 3.08 -33.55
N LEU A 155 -6.88 3.69 -32.37
CA LEU A 155 -7.35 5.06 -32.18
C LEU A 155 -6.20 5.94 -31.73
N LEU A 156 -6.08 7.13 -32.32
CA LEU A 156 -5.08 8.12 -31.93
C LEU A 156 -5.72 9.26 -31.14
N LEU A 157 -5.31 9.42 -29.88
CA LEU A 157 -5.70 10.51 -29.01
C LEU A 157 -4.62 11.59 -28.99
N PRO A 158 -5.00 12.87 -28.79
CA PRO A 158 -4.05 13.97 -28.85
C PRO A 158 -3.11 14.03 -27.64
N CYS A 159 -3.55 13.56 -26.46
CA CYS A 159 -2.76 13.59 -25.23
C CYS A 159 -3.10 12.44 -24.27
N VAL A 160 -2.19 12.19 -23.32
CA VAL A 160 -2.32 11.13 -22.32
C VAL A 160 -3.52 11.35 -21.39
N GLU A 161 -3.92 12.60 -21.09
CA GLU A 161 -5.10 12.83 -20.24
C GLU A 161 -6.39 12.33 -20.87
N ASP A 162 -6.53 12.41 -22.19
CA ASP A 162 -7.70 11.88 -22.88
C ASP A 162 -7.71 10.35 -22.86
N LEU A 163 -6.54 9.72 -23.01
CA LEU A 163 -6.36 8.26 -22.92
C LEU A 163 -6.75 7.72 -21.53
N GLN A 164 -6.43 8.48 -20.48
CA GLN A 164 -6.80 8.15 -19.09
C GLN A 164 -8.31 8.21 -18.84
N LYS A 165 -9.05 9.03 -19.60
CA LYS A 165 -10.51 9.19 -19.45
C LYS A 165 -11.32 8.13 -20.20
N VAL A 166 -10.69 7.31 -21.04
CA VAL A 166 -11.36 6.23 -21.76
C VAL A 166 -11.97 5.23 -20.76
N GLN A 167 -13.27 4.95 -20.94
CA GLN A 167 -14.04 4.01 -20.12
C GLN A 167 -14.69 2.97 -21.05
N PRO A 168 -14.06 1.80 -21.24
CA PRO A 168 -14.55 0.78 -22.15
C PRO A 168 -15.77 0.04 -21.59
N GLU A 169 -16.84 -0.07 -22.37
CA GLU A 169 -17.96 -0.98 -22.11
C GLU A 169 -17.58 -2.41 -22.57
N PHE A 170 -16.94 -3.18 -21.68
CA PHE A 170 -16.32 -4.48 -22.04
C PHE A 170 -17.27 -5.50 -22.68
N GLU A 171 -18.53 -5.57 -22.25
CA GLU A 171 -19.52 -6.49 -22.86
C GLU A 171 -19.79 -6.13 -24.33
N ARG A 172 -19.89 -4.84 -24.64
CA ARG A 172 -20.07 -4.38 -26.03
C ARG A 172 -18.81 -4.58 -26.85
N LEU A 173 -17.63 -4.25 -26.29
CA LEU A 173 -16.36 -4.56 -26.97
C LEU A 173 -16.21 -6.05 -27.27
N ARG A 174 -16.62 -6.93 -26.35
CA ARG A 174 -16.59 -8.38 -26.55
C ARG A 174 -17.45 -8.80 -27.74
N SER A 175 -18.63 -8.21 -27.89
CA SER A 175 -19.54 -8.51 -29.01
C SER A 175 -18.99 -8.11 -30.39
N LEU A 176 -18.12 -7.10 -30.45
CA LEU A 176 -17.52 -6.64 -31.71
C LEU A 176 -16.51 -7.62 -32.30
N ARG A 177 -15.96 -8.53 -31.48
CA ARG A 177 -14.87 -9.45 -31.86
C ARG A 177 -13.68 -8.75 -32.53
N LYS A 178 -13.35 -7.55 -32.05
CA LYS A 178 -12.21 -6.74 -32.47
C LYS A 178 -11.33 -6.45 -31.24
N ALA A 179 -10.01 -6.43 -31.43
CA ALA A 179 -9.12 -5.78 -30.47
C ALA A 179 -9.08 -4.27 -30.71
N VAL A 180 -8.70 -3.53 -29.69
CA VAL A 180 -8.64 -2.08 -29.70
C VAL A 180 -7.32 -1.63 -29.09
N ILE A 181 -6.53 -0.88 -29.85
CA ILE A 181 -5.39 -0.11 -29.34
C ILE A 181 -5.81 1.36 -29.32
N ILE A 182 -5.56 2.05 -28.22
CA ILE A 182 -5.72 3.50 -28.13
C ILE A 182 -4.38 4.07 -27.73
N THR A 183 -3.83 4.94 -28.56
CA THR A 183 -2.49 5.51 -28.36
C THR A 183 -2.57 7.03 -28.28
N ALA A 184 -1.80 7.62 -27.38
CA ALA A 184 -1.64 9.06 -27.28
C ALA A 184 -0.17 9.43 -27.28
N LYS A 185 0.19 10.55 -27.93
CA LYS A 185 1.53 11.13 -27.79
C LYS A 185 1.76 11.53 -26.34
N SER A 186 2.95 11.27 -25.83
CA SER A 186 3.33 11.61 -24.47
C SER A 186 4.35 12.75 -24.47
N GLU A 187 4.26 13.60 -23.45
CA GLU A 187 5.28 14.59 -23.09
C GLU A 187 5.98 14.19 -21.77
N GLU A 188 5.64 13.01 -21.24
CA GLU A 188 6.18 12.50 -19.99
C GLU A 188 7.61 11.96 -20.18
N SER A 189 8.39 11.96 -19.09
CA SER A 189 9.67 11.28 -19.03
C SER A 189 9.72 10.31 -17.86
N ILE A 190 10.30 9.13 -18.08
CA ILE A 190 10.51 8.13 -17.04
C ILE A 190 12.01 7.91 -16.90
N GLN A 191 12.54 8.15 -15.70
CA GLN A 191 13.98 8.01 -15.40
C GLN A 191 14.88 8.83 -16.34
N GLY A 192 14.43 10.04 -16.72
CA GLY A 192 15.17 10.92 -17.62
C GLY A 192 15.13 10.52 -19.10
N LYS A 193 14.30 9.54 -19.48
CA LYS A 193 14.04 9.19 -20.88
C LYS A 193 12.66 9.70 -21.29
N GLU A 194 12.60 10.40 -22.42
CA GLU A 194 11.34 10.85 -23.03
C GLU A 194 10.52 9.63 -23.47
N ILE A 195 9.20 9.72 -23.25
CA ILE A 195 8.25 8.72 -23.71
C ILE A 195 7.58 9.25 -24.97
N ASP A 196 7.71 8.54 -26.08
CA ASP A 196 7.12 8.98 -27.36
C ASP A 196 5.58 8.92 -27.34
N PHE A 197 5.04 7.84 -26.75
CA PHE A 197 3.60 7.61 -26.67
C PHE A 197 3.23 6.66 -25.52
N VAL A 198 1.96 6.73 -25.11
CA VAL A 198 1.34 5.80 -24.16
C VAL A 198 0.18 5.11 -24.88
N SER A 199 0.03 3.80 -24.67
CA SER A 199 -1.05 3.01 -25.26
C SER A 199 -1.90 2.31 -24.20
N ARG A 200 -3.15 2.00 -24.56
CA ARG A 200 -4.08 1.06 -23.90
C ARG A 200 -4.53 0.01 -24.91
N PHE A 201 -4.56 -1.26 -24.51
CA PHE A 201 -5.01 -2.37 -25.36
C PHE A 201 -6.15 -3.13 -24.71
N PHE A 202 -7.17 -3.45 -25.51
CA PHE A 202 -8.36 -4.19 -25.09
C PHE A 202 -8.66 -5.27 -26.13
N ALA A 203 -8.84 -6.51 -25.71
CA ALA A 203 -9.34 -7.59 -26.57
C ALA A 203 -10.30 -8.52 -25.82
N PRO A 204 -11.47 -8.03 -25.35
CA PRO A 204 -12.34 -8.80 -24.44
C PRO A 204 -12.89 -10.10 -25.04
N HIS A 205 -12.91 -10.21 -26.37
CA HIS A 205 -13.38 -11.39 -27.11
C HIS A 205 -12.41 -12.58 -27.04
N VAL A 206 -11.15 -12.36 -26.67
CA VAL A 206 -10.16 -13.40 -26.36
C VAL A 206 -9.81 -13.41 -24.87
N GLY A 207 -10.71 -12.89 -24.02
CA GLY A 207 -10.55 -12.91 -22.57
C GLY A 207 -9.67 -11.80 -21.99
N ILE A 208 -9.16 -10.88 -22.80
CA ILE A 208 -8.32 -9.77 -22.34
C ILE A 208 -9.16 -8.49 -22.24
N ASN A 209 -9.78 -8.23 -21.09
CA ASN A 209 -10.56 -7.00 -20.93
C ASN A 209 -9.69 -5.76 -21.15
N GLU A 210 -8.54 -5.67 -20.48
CA GLU A 210 -7.48 -4.68 -20.72
C GLU A 210 -6.12 -5.36 -20.48
N ASP A 211 -5.13 -5.09 -21.34
CA ASP A 211 -3.77 -5.62 -21.17
C ASP A 211 -3.06 -4.93 -20.01
N SER A 212 -2.48 -5.72 -19.11
CA SER A 212 -1.92 -5.26 -17.85
C SER A 212 -0.68 -4.36 -17.97
N VAL A 213 0.00 -4.31 -19.13
CA VAL A 213 1.11 -3.39 -19.43
C VAL A 213 0.61 -2.00 -19.77
N THR A 214 -0.60 -1.93 -20.29
CA THR A 214 -1.16 -0.73 -20.91
C THR A 214 -2.24 -0.15 -19.99
N GLY A 215 -2.16 1.13 -19.64
CA GLY A 215 -3.17 1.80 -18.79
C GLY A 215 -3.17 1.41 -17.30
N GLU A 216 -3.36 0.14 -16.95
CA GLU A 216 -3.56 -0.28 -15.55
C GLU A 216 -2.30 -0.15 -14.68
N LYS A 217 -1.11 -0.49 -15.19
CA LYS A 217 0.13 -0.43 -14.42
C LYS A 217 0.57 0.99 -14.13
N MET A 218 0.46 1.92 -15.09
CA MET A 218 0.71 3.35 -14.82
C MET A 218 -0.25 3.93 -13.78
N VAL A 219 -1.54 3.58 -13.83
CA VAL A 219 -2.53 4.05 -12.84
C VAL A 219 -2.30 3.39 -11.47
N LYS A 220 -1.96 2.10 -11.42
CA LYS A 220 -1.62 1.37 -10.18
C LYS A 220 -0.31 1.89 -9.57
N ASP A 221 0.71 2.14 -10.37
CA ASP A 221 1.99 2.71 -9.92
C ASP A 221 1.81 4.14 -9.44
N ARG A 222 1.01 4.97 -10.14
CA ARG A 222 0.68 6.33 -9.68
C ARG A 222 -0.10 6.33 -8.37
N LYS A 223 -1.15 5.52 -8.24
CA LYS A 223 -1.92 5.39 -6.99
C LYS A 223 -1.06 4.86 -5.84
N LYS A 224 -0.15 3.92 -6.12
CA LYS A 224 0.80 3.39 -5.14
C LYS A 224 1.77 4.49 -4.69
N THR A 225 2.32 5.27 -5.61
CA THR A 225 3.17 6.43 -5.32
C THR A 225 2.43 7.46 -4.48
N GLU A 226 1.23 7.86 -4.87
CA GLU A 226 0.41 8.81 -4.12
C GLU A 226 0.13 8.33 -2.69
N LYS A 227 -0.19 7.05 -2.51
CA LYS A 227 -0.41 6.46 -1.17
C LYS A 227 0.85 6.44 -0.31
N LEU A 228 2.00 6.06 -0.87
CA LEU A 228 3.27 6.00 -0.14
C LEU A 228 3.77 7.40 0.21
N THR A 229 3.69 8.34 -0.73
CA THR A 229 4.03 9.75 -0.52
C THR A 229 3.11 10.39 0.53
N LYS A 230 1.82 10.05 0.55
CA LYS A 230 0.92 10.47 1.64
C LYS A 230 1.33 9.88 2.99
N SER A 231 1.71 8.60 3.03
CA SER A 231 2.10 7.96 4.29
C SER A 231 3.38 8.57 4.86
N LEU A 232 4.35 8.88 3.98
CA LEU A 232 5.52 9.66 4.37
C LEU A 232 5.14 11.06 4.87
N TYR A 233 4.24 11.75 4.17
CA TYR A 233 3.71 13.05 4.61
C TYR A 233 3.13 12.97 6.02
N ASP A 234 2.28 11.97 6.30
CA ASP A 234 1.63 11.81 7.61
C ASP A 234 2.67 11.55 8.71
N MET A 235 3.68 10.70 8.46
CA MET A 235 4.77 10.46 9.43
C MET A 235 5.60 11.72 9.71
N VAL A 236 5.94 12.49 8.67
CA VAL A 236 6.68 13.76 8.81
C VAL A 236 5.82 14.82 9.52
N LEU A 237 4.52 14.87 9.24
CA LEU A 237 3.58 15.75 9.94
C LEU A 237 3.57 15.46 11.44
N ILE A 238 3.46 14.18 11.84
CA ILE A 238 3.51 13.77 13.25
C ILE A 238 4.82 14.25 13.90
N ARG A 239 5.97 13.97 13.25
CA ARG A 239 7.29 14.37 13.77
C ARG A 239 7.40 15.88 13.99
N ILE A 240 7.08 16.68 12.97
CA ILE A 240 7.23 18.14 13.04
C ILE A 240 6.21 18.73 14.02
N PHE A 241 4.98 18.22 14.04
CA PHE A 241 3.95 18.63 14.98
C PHE A 241 4.39 18.40 16.43
N GLU A 242 4.95 17.24 16.73
CA GLU A 242 5.40 16.90 18.09
C GLU A 242 6.71 17.59 18.49
N GLU A 243 7.64 17.80 17.55
CA GLU A 243 8.83 18.64 17.78
C GLU A 243 8.42 20.06 18.15
N ARG A 244 7.42 20.61 17.47
CA ARG A 244 6.85 21.91 17.80
C ARG A 244 6.11 21.89 19.14
N SER A 245 5.32 20.86 19.40
CA SER A 245 4.65 20.66 20.69
C SER A 245 5.65 20.59 21.85
N ALA A 246 6.81 19.96 21.65
CA ALA A 246 7.88 19.90 22.65
C ALA A 246 8.41 21.31 23.02
N GLN A 247 8.60 22.18 22.01
CA GLN A 247 9.03 23.56 22.22
C GLN A 247 7.97 24.35 22.99
N LEU A 248 6.71 24.24 22.57
CA LEU A 248 5.57 24.97 23.16
C LEU A 248 5.31 24.53 24.60
N TYR A 249 5.52 23.25 24.92
CA TYR A 249 5.52 22.75 26.29
C TYR A 249 6.62 23.41 27.13
N GLY A 250 7.85 23.51 26.60
CA GLY A 250 8.95 24.24 27.26
C GLY A 250 8.64 25.72 27.50
N MET A 251 7.86 26.34 26.61
CA MET A 251 7.34 27.71 26.75
C MET A 251 6.10 27.82 27.66
N ARG A 252 5.66 26.72 28.27
CA ARG A 252 4.47 26.62 29.13
C ARG A 252 3.16 27.01 28.43
N LYS A 253 3.10 26.85 27.12
CA LYS A 253 1.88 27.05 26.32
C LYS A 253 0.95 25.82 26.36
N ILE A 254 1.54 24.64 26.55
CA ILE A 254 0.83 23.36 26.75
C ILE A 254 0.88 23.03 28.25
N GLY A 255 -0.30 22.79 28.84
CA GLY A 255 -0.44 22.42 30.25
C GLY A 255 -0.51 20.90 30.47
N GLY A 256 -0.41 20.47 31.73
CA GLY A 256 -0.53 19.06 32.11
C GLY A 256 0.69 18.21 31.69
N PHE A 257 0.49 16.91 31.51
CA PHE A 257 1.53 16.01 30.98
C PHE A 257 1.50 16.02 29.46
N CYS A 258 2.68 15.97 28.81
CA CYS A 258 2.80 15.89 27.35
C CYS A 258 3.60 14.65 26.93
N HIS A 259 2.98 13.77 26.14
CA HIS A 259 3.52 12.46 25.76
C HIS A 259 3.73 12.35 24.25
N LEU A 260 4.99 12.51 23.82
CA LEU A 260 5.33 12.54 22.39
C LEU A 260 5.56 11.13 21.82
N TYR A 261 4.99 10.87 20.65
CA TYR A 261 5.08 9.67 19.84
C TYR A 261 6.36 9.55 18.98
N ILE A 262 7.22 10.58 18.99
CA ILE A 262 8.51 10.65 18.27
C ILE A 262 9.29 9.33 18.33
N GLY A 263 9.53 8.75 17.14
CA GLY A 263 10.26 7.50 16.90
C GLY A 263 9.37 6.30 16.56
N GLN A 264 8.06 6.42 16.73
CA GLN A 264 7.09 5.33 16.50
C GLN A 264 6.16 5.61 15.30
N GLU A 265 6.44 6.62 14.48
CA GLU A 265 5.49 7.16 13.48
C GLU A 265 5.04 6.12 12.45
N ALA A 266 5.92 5.20 12.05
CA ALA A 266 5.57 4.12 11.12
C ALA A 266 4.51 3.18 11.70
N VAL A 267 4.49 2.97 13.03
CA VAL A 267 3.53 2.09 13.70
C VAL A 267 2.11 2.63 13.52
N ALA A 268 1.87 3.88 13.93
CA ALA A 268 0.56 4.52 13.78
C ALA A 268 0.16 4.65 12.30
N VAL A 269 1.01 5.25 11.46
CA VAL A 269 0.66 5.54 10.06
C VAL A 269 0.51 4.26 9.24
N GLY A 270 1.45 3.31 9.37
CA GLY A 270 1.40 2.05 8.63
C GLY A 270 0.19 1.19 9.00
N SER A 271 -0.14 1.13 10.30
CA SER A 271 -1.29 0.36 10.79
C SER A 271 -2.62 1.00 10.36
N ILE A 272 -2.71 2.34 10.37
CA ILE A 272 -3.94 3.05 9.99
C ILE A 272 -4.14 3.08 8.47
N ALA A 273 -3.05 3.06 7.68
CA ALA A 273 -3.09 3.09 6.21
C ALA A 273 -3.79 1.87 5.56
N VAL A 274 -4.10 0.83 6.33
CA VAL A 274 -4.81 -0.38 5.85
C VAL A 274 -6.30 -0.38 6.21
N LEU A 275 -6.78 0.61 6.98
CA LEU A 275 -8.15 0.69 7.45
C LEU A 275 -9.10 1.32 6.43
N ASP A 276 -10.38 0.95 6.52
CA ASP A 276 -11.52 1.67 5.98
C ASP A 276 -12.08 2.60 7.06
N LEU A 277 -11.65 3.85 7.03
CA LEU A 277 -11.99 4.87 8.04
C LEU A 277 -13.50 5.17 8.15
N LYS A 278 -14.34 4.65 7.25
CA LYS A 278 -15.79 4.78 7.34
C LYS A 278 -16.41 3.82 8.36
N LYS A 279 -15.69 2.79 8.81
CA LYS A 279 -16.25 1.73 9.67
C LYS A 279 -15.26 1.08 10.64
N ASP A 280 -13.97 1.25 10.40
CA ASP A 280 -12.94 0.77 11.32
C ASP A 280 -12.71 1.79 12.43
N TYR A 281 -12.31 1.29 13.60
CA TYR A 281 -12.10 2.08 14.81
C TYR A 281 -10.65 1.96 15.27
N VAL A 282 -10.14 3.03 15.88
CA VAL A 282 -8.81 3.04 16.51
C VAL A 282 -8.94 3.51 17.95
N LEU A 283 -8.36 2.69 18.84
CA LEU A 283 -8.25 2.96 20.27
C LEU A 283 -6.80 2.91 20.69
N THR A 284 -6.36 3.86 21.51
CA THR A 284 -4.97 3.92 21.97
C THR A 284 -4.86 4.49 23.38
N SER A 285 -3.66 4.36 23.96
CA SER A 285 -3.29 4.94 25.26
C SER A 285 -3.01 6.46 25.14
N TYR A 286 -2.55 7.09 26.21
CA TYR A 286 -2.22 8.53 26.32
C TYR A 286 -1.11 9.06 25.37
N ARG A 287 -0.52 8.24 24.51
CA ARG A 287 0.49 8.67 23.51
C ARG A 287 -0.13 8.70 22.11
N ASP A 288 -1.11 9.57 21.96
CA ASP A 288 -2.15 9.44 20.95
C ASP A 288 -2.11 10.50 19.84
N HIS A 289 -1.25 11.52 19.91
CA HIS A 289 -1.21 12.61 18.92
C HIS A 289 -0.95 12.07 17.52
N GLY A 290 0.04 11.18 17.39
CA GLY A 290 0.37 10.53 16.13
C GLY A 290 -0.78 9.73 15.54
N HIS A 291 -1.51 9.00 16.39
CA HIS A 291 -2.68 8.23 16.00
C HIS A 291 -3.85 9.15 15.56
N ALA A 292 -4.11 10.23 16.30
CA ALA A 292 -5.15 11.20 15.99
C ALA A 292 -4.91 11.84 14.61
N LEU A 293 -3.67 12.29 14.36
CA LEU A 293 -3.27 12.88 13.08
C LEU A 293 -3.39 11.87 11.93
N ALA A 294 -2.95 10.62 12.15
CA ALA A 294 -3.06 9.55 11.16
C ALA A 294 -4.52 9.16 10.84
N MET A 295 -5.43 9.23 11.83
CA MET A 295 -6.89 9.08 11.63
C MET A 295 -7.53 10.30 10.96
N GLY A 296 -6.76 11.37 10.70
CA GLY A 296 -7.22 12.58 10.02
C GLY A 296 -7.96 13.55 10.94
N VAL A 297 -7.73 13.50 12.25
CA VAL A 297 -8.08 14.60 13.16
C VAL A 297 -7.22 15.81 12.77
N SER A 298 -7.83 16.99 12.66
CA SER A 298 -7.14 18.20 12.20
C SER A 298 -6.01 18.58 13.16
N ALA A 299 -4.82 18.89 12.62
CA ALA A 299 -3.70 19.42 13.40
C ALA A 299 -4.08 20.66 14.22
N ARG A 300 -4.97 21.52 13.69
CA ARG A 300 -5.54 22.68 14.41
C ARG A 300 -6.27 22.24 15.68
N LYS A 301 -7.17 21.26 15.57
CA LYS A 301 -7.94 20.73 16.71
C LYS A 301 -7.04 20.01 17.71
N VAL A 302 -6.07 19.23 17.24
CA VAL A 302 -5.11 18.55 18.13
C VAL A 302 -4.29 19.59 18.90
N MET A 303 -3.72 20.59 18.23
CA MET A 303 -2.92 21.63 18.89
C MET A 303 -3.77 22.48 19.87
N ALA A 304 -4.99 22.85 19.48
CA ALA A 304 -5.94 23.54 20.36
C ALA A 304 -6.25 22.72 21.61
N GLU A 305 -6.40 21.40 21.49
CA GLU A 305 -6.59 20.50 22.64
C GLU A 305 -5.36 20.49 23.55
N LEU A 306 -4.14 20.44 23.00
CA LEU A 306 -2.90 20.54 23.79
C LEU A 306 -2.80 21.86 24.56
N TYR A 307 -3.32 22.95 23.99
CA TYR A 307 -3.40 24.27 24.61
C TYR A 307 -4.54 24.41 25.62
N GLY A 308 -5.41 23.40 25.77
CA GLY A 308 -6.59 23.46 26.63
C GLY A 308 -7.69 24.40 26.12
N LYS A 309 -7.81 24.56 24.79
CA LYS A 309 -8.77 25.48 24.16
C LYS A 309 -10.09 24.79 23.85
N GLU A 310 -11.18 25.55 23.89
CA GLU A 310 -12.53 25.05 23.61
C GLU A 310 -12.67 24.44 22.19
N THR A 311 -11.86 24.92 21.25
CA THR A 311 -11.82 24.45 19.85
C THR A 311 -11.03 23.14 19.67
N GLY A 312 -10.49 22.58 20.75
CA GLY A 312 -9.86 21.27 20.77
C GLY A 312 -10.82 20.13 20.45
N CYS A 313 -10.29 18.97 20.04
CA CYS A 313 -11.14 17.81 19.70
C CYS A 313 -11.97 17.27 20.88
N SER A 314 -11.50 17.47 22.11
CA SER A 314 -12.19 17.15 23.37
C SER A 314 -12.58 18.42 24.13
N LYS A 315 -12.76 19.54 23.42
CA LYS A 315 -13.13 20.86 23.95
C LYS A 315 -12.15 21.44 25.00
N GLY A 316 -10.88 21.06 24.92
CA GLY A 316 -9.84 21.53 25.84
C GLY A 316 -9.82 20.83 27.20
N LYS A 317 -10.69 19.83 27.40
CA LYS A 317 -10.81 19.07 28.66
C LYS A 317 -9.81 17.92 28.76
N GLY A 318 -9.39 17.39 27.62
CA GLY A 318 -8.58 16.19 27.53
C GLY A 318 -7.07 16.47 27.57
N GLY A 319 -6.66 17.62 27.02
CA GLY A 319 -5.25 17.96 26.92
C GLY A 319 -4.47 16.93 26.10
N SER A 320 -3.19 16.75 26.45
CA SER A 320 -2.27 15.88 25.70
C SER A 320 -2.53 14.39 25.79
N MET A 321 -3.37 13.93 26.74
CA MET A 321 -3.51 12.51 27.04
C MET A 321 -4.87 11.93 26.66
N HIS A 322 -5.81 12.74 26.17
CA HIS A 322 -7.22 12.38 25.99
C HIS A 322 -7.81 12.96 24.70
N LEU A 323 -7.20 12.65 23.55
CA LEU A 323 -7.70 13.10 22.25
C LEU A 323 -8.81 12.16 21.75
N PHE A 324 -9.98 12.72 21.48
CA PHE A 324 -11.15 11.94 21.09
C PHE A 324 -11.86 12.55 19.88
N ASP A 325 -12.27 11.74 18.90
CA ASP A 325 -13.06 12.21 17.75
C ASP A 325 -13.98 11.08 17.22
N ILE A 326 -15.28 11.20 17.54
CA ILE A 326 -16.31 10.23 17.15
C ILE A 326 -16.43 10.14 15.63
N GLN A 327 -16.37 11.27 14.91
CA GLN A 327 -16.54 11.30 13.45
C GLN A 327 -15.40 10.60 12.73
N LYS A 328 -14.21 10.58 13.35
CA LYS A 328 -13.03 9.87 12.86
C LYS A 328 -12.91 8.45 13.39
N HIS A 329 -13.89 7.97 14.17
CA HIS A 329 -13.84 6.68 14.86
C HIS A 329 -12.56 6.51 15.69
N PHE A 330 -12.08 7.62 16.27
CA PHE A 330 -10.85 7.67 17.03
C PHE A 330 -11.16 7.89 18.51
N TYR A 331 -10.88 6.88 19.31
CA TYR A 331 -11.13 6.85 20.74
C TYR A 331 -9.76 6.78 21.42
N GLY A 332 -9.00 7.86 21.22
CA GLY A 332 -7.64 8.00 21.71
C GLY A 332 -7.59 8.49 23.14
N GLY A 333 -6.41 8.30 23.73
CA GLY A 333 -6.05 9.00 24.93
C GLY A 333 -6.75 8.48 26.16
N ASN A 334 -6.26 7.33 26.63
CA ASN A 334 -6.60 6.84 27.96
C ASN A 334 -5.40 6.95 28.90
N GLY A 335 -5.53 7.81 29.92
CA GLY A 335 -4.54 8.03 30.96
C GLY A 335 -4.40 6.86 31.93
N ILE A 336 -5.42 6.00 32.04
CA ILE A 336 -5.35 4.79 32.86
C ILE A 336 -4.78 3.65 32.00
N VAL A 337 -3.57 3.21 32.34
CA VAL A 337 -2.82 2.18 31.60
C VAL A 337 -3.67 0.93 31.40
N GLY A 338 -3.87 0.55 30.13
CA GLY A 338 -4.57 -0.68 29.71
C GLY A 338 -6.10 -0.61 29.71
N SER A 339 -6.71 0.47 30.20
CA SER A 339 -8.17 0.57 30.28
C SER A 339 -8.86 0.76 28.91
N GLN A 340 -8.13 1.17 27.87
CA GLN A 340 -8.65 1.18 26.50
C GLN A 340 -8.83 -0.22 25.90
N ILE A 341 -8.14 -1.23 26.42
CA ILE A 341 -8.15 -2.60 25.89
C ILE A 341 -9.54 -3.25 26.01
N PRO A 342 -10.20 -3.26 27.19
CA PRO A 342 -11.57 -3.78 27.30
C PRO A 342 -12.58 -2.93 26.53
N VAL A 343 -12.38 -1.60 26.45
CA VAL A 343 -13.25 -0.71 25.66
C VAL A 343 -13.18 -1.05 24.17
N ALA A 344 -11.98 -1.25 23.64
CA ALA A 344 -11.78 -1.67 22.24
C ALA A 344 -12.42 -3.02 21.96
N THR A 345 -12.31 -3.94 22.91
CA THR A 345 -12.96 -5.26 22.85
C THR A 345 -14.48 -5.11 22.78
N GLY A 346 -15.06 -4.19 23.56
CA GLY A 346 -16.49 -3.86 23.48
C GLY A 346 -16.92 -3.24 22.15
N ILE A 347 -16.10 -2.38 21.55
CA ILE A 347 -16.37 -1.83 20.20
C ILE A 347 -16.33 -2.93 19.14
N ALA A 348 -15.37 -3.84 19.21
CA ALA A 348 -15.31 -4.99 18.32
C ALA A 348 -16.52 -5.93 18.52
N TYR A 349 -16.98 -6.09 19.76
CA TYR A 349 -18.24 -6.78 20.04
C TYR A 349 -19.43 -6.09 19.38
N LYS A 350 -19.53 -4.75 19.46
CA LYS A 350 -20.53 -3.97 18.71
C LYS A 350 -20.44 -4.25 17.21
N GLN A 351 -19.25 -4.21 16.61
CA GLN A 351 -19.07 -4.45 15.16
C GLN A 351 -19.54 -5.85 14.75
N ARG A 352 -19.24 -6.87 15.56
CA ARG A 352 -19.75 -8.23 15.37
C ARG A 352 -21.27 -8.30 15.51
N TYR A 353 -21.81 -7.69 16.57
CA TYR A 353 -23.24 -7.71 16.88
C TYR A 353 -24.07 -7.02 15.79
N THR A 354 -23.64 -5.86 15.32
CA THR A 354 -24.33 -5.08 14.28
C THR A 354 -23.97 -5.51 12.85
N LYS A 355 -23.00 -6.42 12.68
CA LYS A 355 -22.52 -6.91 11.37
C LYS A 355 -22.13 -5.78 10.40
N ASP A 356 -21.51 -4.72 10.90
CA ASP A 356 -21.11 -3.56 10.09
C ASP A 356 -19.85 -3.82 9.23
N GLY A 357 -19.21 -4.98 9.45
CA GLY A 357 -18.02 -5.42 8.71
C GLY A 357 -16.79 -4.55 8.95
N GLY A 358 -16.77 -3.78 10.03
CA GLY A 358 -15.61 -3.03 10.50
C GLY A 358 -14.64 -3.90 11.30
N VAL A 359 -13.45 -3.36 11.53
CA VAL A 359 -12.40 -3.91 12.41
C VAL A 359 -12.00 -2.85 13.43
N THR A 360 -11.60 -3.29 14.62
CA THR A 360 -11.05 -2.42 15.66
C THR A 360 -9.55 -2.66 15.80
N LEU A 361 -8.74 -1.59 15.75
CA LEU A 361 -7.34 -1.63 16.20
C LEU A 361 -7.23 -1.10 17.62
N CYS A 362 -6.55 -1.84 18.48
CA CYS A 362 -6.30 -1.47 19.87
C CYS A 362 -4.80 -1.37 20.13
N PHE A 363 -4.28 -0.15 20.27
CA PHE A 363 -2.88 0.14 20.57
C PHE A 363 -2.63 0.30 22.07
N PHE A 364 -1.51 -0.23 22.54
CA PHE A 364 -1.06 -0.11 23.94
C PHE A 364 0.44 -0.34 24.05
N GLY A 365 1.08 0.26 25.05
CA GLY A 365 2.51 0.05 25.32
C GLY A 365 2.80 -1.29 26.00
N ASP A 366 4.07 -1.68 26.03
CA ASP A 366 4.59 -2.87 26.69
C ASP A 366 4.16 -2.98 28.16
N GLY A 367 4.14 -1.88 28.91
CA GLY A 367 3.70 -1.90 30.31
C GLY A 367 2.22 -2.29 30.54
N ALA A 368 1.36 -2.20 29.51
CA ALA A 368 -0.07 -2.50 29.64
C ALA A 368 -0.39 -4.00 29.59
N ILE A 369 0.54 -4.85 29.12
CA ILE A 369 0.32 -6.30 29.02
C ILE A 369 0.11 -6.97 30.39
N HIS A 370 0.55 -6.31 31.46
CA HIS A 370 0.44 -6.81 32.84
C HIS A 370 -0.92 -6.55 33.48
N GLN A 371 -1.82 -5.85 32.79
CA GLN A 371 -3.16 -5.57 33.31
C GLN A 371 -4.05 -6.80 33.17
N GLY A 372 -4.81 -7.16 34.21
CA GLY A 372 -5.77 -8.28 34.14
C GLY A 372 -6.77 -8.12 32.98
N ALA A 373 -7.20 -6.88 32.72
CA ALA A 373 -8.10 -6.55 31.63
C ALA A 373 -7.55 -6.90 30.23
N PHE A 374 -6.22 -6.94 30.04
CA PHE A 374 -5.61 -7.41 28.79
C PHE A 374 -5.90 -8.90 28.57
N HIS A 375 -5.65 -9.71 29.59
CA HIS A 375 -5.88 -11.16 29.56
C HIS A 375 -7.35 -11.52 29.36
N GLU A 376 -8.24 -10.84 30.08
CA GLU A 376 -9.69 -10.99 29.93
C GLU A 376 -10.13 -10.63 28.49
N SER A 377 -9.62 -9.52 27.95
CA SER A 377 -9.96 -9.05 26.60
C SER A 377 -9.55 -10.04 25.52
N LEU A 378 -8.33 -10.60 25.59
CA LEU A 378 -7.88 -11.61 24.63
C LEU A 378 -8.76 -12.86 24.66
N ASN A 379 -9.12 -13.33 25.86
CA ASN A 379 -10.02 -14.47 26.02
C ASN A 379 -11.41 -14.18 25.39
N LEU A 380 -12.00 -13.03 25.70
CA LEU A 380 -13.29 -12.61 25.16
C LEU A 380 -13.25 -12.48 23.63
N ALA A 381 -12.19 -11.89 23.08
CA ALA A 381 -11.99 -11.76 21.64
C ALA A 381 -11.97 -13.11 20.92
N LYS A 382 -11.37 -14.14 21.53
CA LYS A 382 -11.36 -15.50 20.98
C LYS A 382 -12.76 -16.12 21.01
N ILE A 383 -13.37 -16.23 22.20
CA ILE A 383 -14.62 -16.98 22.36
C ILE A 383 -15.79 -16.33 21.63
N TRP A 384 -15.74 -15.00 21.46
CA TRP A 384 -16.71 -14.26 20.69
C TRP A 384 -16.24 -13.99 19.26
N GLN A 385 -15.08 -14.50 18.82
CA GLN A 385 -14.57 -14.33 17.45
C GLN A 385 -14.67 -12.86 16.97
N LEU A 386 -14.11 -11.94 17.76
CA LEU A 386 -14.26 -10.51 17.52
C LEU A 386 -13.35 -10.00 16.40
N PRO A 387 -13.81 -9.02 15.59
CA PRO A 387 -13.00 -8.40 14.55
C PRO A 387 -12.03 -7.35 15.14
N ILE A 388 -11.06 -7.79 15.94
CA ILE A 388 -10.11 -6.91 16.64
C ILE A 388 -8.65 -7.33 16.40
N VAL A 389 -7.77 -6.33 16.29
CA VAL A 389 -6.31 -6.52 16.30
C VAL A 389 -5.74 -5.76 17.49
N TYR A 390 -5.10 -6.49 18.40
CA TYR A 390 -4.37 -5.94 19.53
C TYR A 390 -2.93 -5.66 19.10
N ILE A 391 -2.45 -4.45 19.35
CA ILE A 391 -1.15 -3.97 18.87
C ILE A 391 -0.37 -3.49 20.10
N VAL A 392 0.63 -4.28 20.53
CA VAL A 392 1.55 -3.87 21.58
C VAL A 392 2.73 -3.13 20.98
N GLU A 393 2.85 -1.86 21.32
CA GLU A 393 3.95 -0.98 20.95
C GLU A 393 5.09 -1.15 21.94
N ASN A 394 5.95 -2.14 21.70
CA ASN A 394 7.07 -2.43 22.57
C ASN A 394 8.22 -1.48 22.26
N ASN A 395 8.26 -0.37 23.00
CA ASN A 395 9.40 0.56 23.03
C ASN A 395 10.39 0.27 24.18
N ILE A 396 10.33 -0.95 24.73
CA ILE A 396 11.21 -1.51 25.76
C ILE A 396 10.92 -1.01 27.19
N TYR A 397 10.22 0.12 27.36
CA TYR A 397 10.07 0.78 28.65
C TYR A 397 8.64 1.22 29.00
N GLY A 398 8.10 0.61 30.06
CA GLY A 398 6.98 1.12 30.84
C GLY A 398 7.43 2.27 31.75
N MET A 399 7.26 3.51 31.30
CA MET A 399 7.91 4.69 31.89
C MET A 399 9.44 4.52 31.92
N GLY A 400 10.03 4.19 33.07
CA GLY A 400 11.46 3.90 33.23
C GLY A 400 11.79 2.45 33.57
N THR A 401 10.79 1.56 33.58
CA THR A 401 10.98 0.14 33.88
C THR A 401 11.11 -0.63 32.59
N ALA A 402 12.27 -1.23 32.37
CA ALA A 402 12.51 -2.09 31.20
C ALA A 402 11.62 -3.35 31.26
N ALA A 403 11.03 -3.74 30.14
CA ALA A 403 10.14 -4.90 30.03
C ALA A 403 10.75 -6.20 30.59
N SER A 404 12.04 -6.42 30.37
CA SER A 404 12.78 -7.60 30.88
C SER A 404 12.88 -7.68 32.41
N ARG A 405 12.59 -6.58 33.13
CA ARG A 405 12.60 -6.54 34.60
C ARG A 405 11.27 -6.95 35.21
N VAL A 406 10.18 -6.93 34.43
CA VAL A 406 8.80 -7.09 34.93
C VAL A 406 8.00 -8.13 34.18
N SER A 407 8.46 -8.57 33.01
CA SER A 407 7.81 -9.63 32.23
C SER A 407 8.66 -10.89 32.19
N SER A 408 8.04 -12.03 32.49
CA SER A 408 8.64 -13.36 32.28
C SER A 408 8.68 -13.76 30.79
N ILE A 409 7.85 -13.14 29.96
CA ILE A 409 7.81 -13.32 28.51
C ILE A 409 8.14 -11.97 27.88
N THR A 410 9.29 -11.86 27.23
CA THR A 410 9.72 -10.63 26.54
C THR A 410 9.34 -10.60 25.06
N ASP A 411 9.00 -11.77 24.52
CA ASP A 411 8.45 -11.96 23.18
C ASP A 411 6.92 -12.00 23.29
N PHE A 412 6.30 -10.82 23.33
CA PHE A 412 4.89 -10.67 23.70
C PHE A 412 3.90 -11.35 22.74
N GLU A 413 4.29 -11.61 21.50
CA GLU A 413 3.46 -12.37 20.56
C GLU A 413 3.15 -13.79 21.08
N LYS A 414 4.05 -14.37 21.90
CA LYS A 414 3.85 -15.69 22.50
C LYS A 414 2.68 -15.71 23.49
N MET A 415 2.30 -14.57 24.06
CA MET A 415 1.15 -14.48 24.98
C MET A 415 -0.17 -14.79 24.27
N ALA A 416 -0.25 -14.59 22.94
CA ALA A 416 -1.44 -14.91 22.17
C ALA A 416 -1.80 -16.40 22.22
N ALA A 417 -0.79 -17.27 22.28
CA ALA A 417 -0.98 -18.73 22.28
C ALA A 417 -1.77 -19.23 23.51
N ALA A 418 -1.69 -18.52 24.64
CA ALA A 418 -2.47 -18.85 25.84
C ALA A 418 -4.00 -18.73 25.62
N TYR A 419 -4.42 -18.00 24.59
CA TYR A 419 -5.81 -17.75 24.23
C TYR A 419 -6.20 -18.35 22.88
N ASP A 420 -5.36 -19.21 22.31
CA ASP A 420 -5.54 -19.76 20.95
C ASP A 420 -5.73 -18.64 19.90
N LEU A 421 -4.97 -17.55 20.08
CA LEU A 421 -4.87 -16.42 19.15
C LEU A 421 -3.54 -16.45 18.40
N LEU A 422 -3.52 -15.81 17.23
CA LEU A 422 -2.30 -15.63 16.46
C LEU A 422 -1.48 -14.46 17.01
N GLY A 423 -0.24 -14.75 17.40
CA GLY A 423 0.79 -13.75 17.68
C GLY A 423 1.69 -13.50 16.47
N VAL A 424 2.00 -12.25 16.16
CA VAL A 424 2.89 -11.87 15.04
C VAL A 424 3.89 -10.83 15.51
N VAL A 425 5.18 -11.03 15.21
CA VAL A 425 6.22 -10.02 15.40
C VAL A 425 6.21 -9.05 14.23
N VAL A 426 6.36 -7.76 14.53
CA VAL A 426 6.42 -6.68 13.54
C VAL A 426 7.60 -5.77 13.86
N ASP A 427 8.42 -5.44 12.86
CA ASP A 427 9.42 -4.37 12.94
C ASP A 427 8.72 -3.01 12.83
N GLY A 428 8.48 -2.36 13.97
CA GLY A 428 7.86 -1.04 14.04
C GLY A 428 8.73 0.09 13.51
N MET A 429 10.00 -0.18 13.18
CA MET A 429 10.91 0.75 12.52
C MET A 429 10.91 0.57 10.99
N ASP A 430 10.14 -0.38 10.44
CA ASP A 430 9.94 -0.59 9.01
C ASP A 430 8.47 -0.37 8.62
N TYR A 431 8.22 0.68 7.85
CA TYR A 431 6.86 1.04 7.42
C TYR A 431 6.18 -0.09 6.61
N PHE A 432 6.92 -0.80 5.76
CA PHE A 432 6.33 -1.84 4.91
C PHE A 432 5.97 -3.08 5.71
N ASP A 433 6.82 -3.47 6.68
CA ASP A 433 6.51 -4.60 7.57
C ASP A 433 5.27 -4.29 8.43
N VAL A 434 5.16 -3.09 9.00
CA VAL A 434 3.95 -2.64 9.71
C VAL A 434 2.70 -2.75 8.84
N VAL A 435 2.76 -2.22 7.61
CA VAL A 435 1.62 -2.26 6.67
C VAL A 435 1.25 -3.70 6.32
N GLU A 436 2.22 -4.54 5.98
CA GLU A 436 1.99 -5.92 5.57
C GLU A 436 1.34 -6.73 6.70
N LYS A 437 1.97 -6.76 7.88
CA LYS A 437 1.49 -7.57 9.01
C LYS A 437 0.16 -7.07 9.55
N THR A 438 -0.06 -5.76 9.58
CA THR A 438 -1.36 -5.20 9.99
C THR A 438 -2.44 -5.49 8.96
N LYS A 439 -2.15 -5.38 7.66
CA LYS A 439 -3.11 -5.71 6.59
C LYS A 439 -3.59 -7.15 6.68
N GLU A 440 -2.69 -8.10 6.93
CA GLU A 440 -3.05 -9.49 7.11
C GLU A 440 -3.89 -9.72 8.36
N ALA A 441 -3.55 -9.07 9.49
CA ALA A 441 -4.31 -9.16 10.73
C ALA A 441 -5.73 -8.59 10.56
N VAL A 442 -5.85 -7.42 9.93
CA VAL A 442 -7.14 -6.80 9.60
C VAL A 442 -7.96 -7.68 8.65
N TYR A 443 -7.32 -8.32 7.66
CA TYR A 443 -7.99 -9.25 6.77
C TYR A 443 -8.59 -10.45 7.54
N ARG A 444 -7.80 -11.09 8.42
CA ARG A 444 -8.26 -12.20 9.25
C ARG A 444 -9.40 -11.80 10.20
N ALA A 445 -9.24 -10.66 10.88
CA ALA A 445 -10.25 -10.12 11.78
C ALA A 445 -11.57 -9.84 11.03
N ARG A 446 -11.50 -9.16 9.88
CA ARG A 446 -12.68 -8.79 9.08
C ARG A 446 -13.39 -9.99 8.45
N LYS A 447 -12.63 -10.94 7.89
CA LYS A 447 -13.19 -12.06 7.13
C LYS A 447 -13.65 -13.21 8.01
N ASN A 448 -12.87 -13.50 9.06
CA ASN A 448 -13.02 -14.74 9.82
C ASN A 448 -13.38 -14.49 11.29
N GLY A 449 -13.41 -13.24 11.76
CA GLY A 449 -13.56 -12.93 13.19
C GLY A 449 -12.37 -13.45 14.02
N ILE A 450 -11.19 -13.59 13.40
CA ILE A 450 -9.99 -14.10 14.07
C ILE A 450 -9.20 -12.91 14.59
N ALA A 451 -9.23 -12.71 15.91
CA ALA A 451 -8.41 -11.72 16.57
C ALA A 451 -6.91 -12.09 16.50
N SER A 452 -6.04 -11.09 16.59
CA SER A 452 -4.58 -11.28 16.57
C SER A 452 -3.89 -10.32 17.53
N LEU A 453 -2.70 -10.71 18.01
CA LEU A 453 -1.79 -9.86 18.79
C LEU A 453 -0.55 -9.56 17.96
N LEU A 454 -0.31 -8.29 17.65
CA LEU A 454 0.89 -7.81 16.98
C LEU A 454 1.87 -7.29 18.01
N HIS A 455 3.03 -7.92 18.11
CA HIS A 455 4.16 -7.45 18.89
C HIS A 455 5.03 -6.55 18.02
N VAL A 456 4.77 -5.25 18.11
CA VAL A 456 5.47 -4.23 17.33
C VAL A 456 6.71 -3.78 18.09
N LYS A 457 7.88 -4.18 17.62
CA LYS A 457 9.17 -3.77 18.18
C LYS A 457 9.52 -2.39 17.64
N THR A 458 9.49 -1.38 18.48
CA THR A 458 9.70 0.03 18.09
C THR A 458 10.52 0.75 19.15
N TYR A 459 10.68 2.07 19.04
CA TYR A 459 11.44 2.83 20.03
C TYR A 459 10.98 4.29 20.14
N ARG A 460 10.88 4.77 21.39
CA ARG A 460 10.52 6.16 21.69
C ARG A 460 11.76 7.02 21.93
N TYR A 461 12.00 8.05 21.13
CA TYR A 461 13.23 8.86 21.25
C TYR A 461 13.21 9.85 22.43
N ARG A 462 12.03 10.29 22.86
CA ARG A 462 11.85 11.18 24.01
C ARG A 462 11.61 10.39 25.30
N GLY A 463 11.77 11.03 26.45
CA GLY A 463 11.40 10.45 27.75
C GLY A 463 9.93 10.00 27.78
N HIS A 464 9.50 9.36 28.86
CA HIS A 464 8.11 8.95 29.03
C HIS A 464 7.14 10.08 28.72
N SER A 465 7.35 11.22 29.36
CA SER A 465 6.72 12.50 29.09
C SER A 465 7.79 13.58 28.91
N MET A 466 7.38 14.79 28.54
CA MET A 466 8.29 15.94 28.44
C MET A 466 8.97 16.34 29.76
N SER A 467 8.45 15.89 30.92
CA SER A 467 9.06 16.10 32.23
C SER A 467 10.02 14.98 32.66
N ASP A 468 10.08 13.86 31.92
CA ASP A 468 10.93 12.71 32.25
C ASP A 468 12.34 12.85 31.65
N PRO A 469 13.40 12.90 32.47
CA PRO A 469 14.79 13.03 32.01
C PRO A 469 15.36 11.75 31.36
N ALA A 470 14.64 10.63 31.38
CA ALA A 470 15.02 9.37 30.73
C ALA A 470 16.37 8.76 31.21
N LYS A 471 16.68 8.87 32.50
CA LYS A 471 17.96 8.40 33.10
C LYS A 471 18.15 6.87 33.12
N TYR A 472 17.14 6.10 32.74
CA TYR A 472 17.11 4.64 32.81
C TYR A 472 17.62 3.94 31.55
N ARG A 473 18.12 4.70 30.56
CA ARG A 473 18.64 4.21 29.29
C ARG A 473 19.84 5.02 28.82
N SER A 474 20.70 4.41 28.03
CA SER A 474 21.93 5.06 27.57
C SER A 474 21.68 5.99 26.37
N LYS A 475 22.53 7.01 26.20
CA LYS A 475 22.52 7.82 24.98
C LYS A 475 22.84 6.98 23.74
N GLN A 476 23.76 6.02 23.86
CA GLN A 476 24.16 5.14 22.75
C GLN A 476 23.00 4.29 22.23
N GLU A 477 22.17 3.77 23.15
CA GLU A 477 20.95 3.03 22.79
C GLU A 477 19.98 3.92 22.01
N VAL A 478 19.71 5.15 22.47
CA VAL A 478 18.81 6.06 21.76
C VAL A 478 19.35 6.41 20.37
N GLU A 479 20.66 6.69 20.26
CA GLU A 479 21.27 7.03 18.98
C GLU A 479 21.30 5.86 18.00
N SER A 480 21.46 4.61 18.45
CA SER A 480 21.39 3.44 17.56
C SER A 480 20.00 3.28 16.94
N TYR A 481 18.93 3.52 17.70
CA TYR A 481 17.58 3.51 17.15
C TYR A 481 17.30 4.67 16.18
N LYS A 482 17.86 5.86 16.43
CA LYS A 482 17.75 6.99 15.49
C LYS A 482 18.41 6.73 14.15
N GLN A 483 19.47 5.91 14.09
CA GLN A 483 20.07 5.48 12.83
C GLN A 483 19.13 4.59 12.00
N MET A 484 18.10 4.03 12.64
CA MET A 484 17.06 3.21 12.01
C MET A 484 15.74 3.98 11.84
N ASP A 485 15.76 5.31 11.85
CA ASP A 485 14.54 6.15 11.84
C ASP A 485 13.60 5.77 10.69
N PRO A 486 12.32 5.47 10.99
CA PRO A 486 11.37 4.97 10.00
C PRO A 486 11.04 6.00 8.90
N ILE A 487 11.09 7.30 9.20
CA ILE A 487 10.88 8.38 8.21
C ILE A 487 12.04 8.38 7.22
N GLU A 488 13.27 8.32 7.72
CA GLU A 488 14.47 8.34 6.89
C GLU A 488 14.58 7.08 6.01
N LYS A 489 14.23 5.91 6.56
CA LYS A 489 14.14 4.65 5.79
C LYS A 489 13.12 4.75 4.65
N LEU A 490 11.88 5.15 4.94
CA LEU A 490 10.84 5.26 3.92
C LEU A 490 11.21 6.32 2.86
N LYS A 491 11.67 7.51 3.28
CA LYS A 491 12.15 8.55 2.36
C LYS A 491 13.26 8.03 1.44
N GLY A 492 14.29 7.39 2.01
CA GLY A 492 15.41 6.84 1.26
C GLY A 492 14.95 5.79 0.24
N GLN A 493 13.98 4.96 0.60
CA GLN A 493 13.40 3.99 -0.31
C GLN A 493 12.61 4.66 -1.45
N LEU A 494 11.74 5.64 -1.16
CA LEU A 494 10.99 6.35 -2.21
C LEU A 494 11.91 7.09 -3.18
N ILE A 495 12.99 7.68 -2.70
CA ILE A 495 14.01 8.32 -3.55
C ILE A 495 14.74 7.29 -4.40
N LYS A 496 15.18 6.18 -3.80
CA LYS A 496 15.85 5.09 -4.51
C LYS A 496 14.96 4.46 -5.60
N GLU A 497 13.65 4.44 -5.37
CA GLU A 497 12.67 3.92 -6.33
C GLU A 497 12.23 4.95 -7.38
N GLY A 498 12.70 6.20 -7.29
CA GLY A 498 12.32 7.29 -8.19
C GLY A 498 10.88 7.76 -8.01
N LEU A 499 10.26 7.44 -6.87
CA LEU A 499 8.88 7.79 -6.52
C LEU A 499 8.77 9.18 -5.86
N LEU A 500 9.90 9.71 -5.39
CA LEU A 500 10.03 11.00 -4.76
C LEU A 500 11.43 11.56 -5.01
N SER A 501 11.57 12.80 -5.44
CA SER A 501 12.87 13.49 -5.48
C SER A 501 13.19 14.20 -4.18
N GLY A 502 14.47 14.47 -3.93
CA GLY A 502 14.88 15.27 -2.76
C GLY A 502 14.24 16.68 -2.73
N LYS A 503 14.05 17.31 -3.90
CA LYS A 503 13.38 18.61 -4.00
C LYS A 503 11.89 18.54 -3.64
N GLU A 504 11.19 17.49 -4.09
CA GLU A 504 9.79 17.27 -3.74
C GLU A 504 9.61 16.98 -2.25
N TYR A 505 10.55 16.23 -1.66
CA TYR A 505 10.57 15.98 -0.21
C TYR A 505 10.74 17.28 0.59
N GLU A 506 11.71 18.13 0.26
CA GLU A 506 11.89 19.41 0.98
C GLU A 506 10.65 20.32 0.82
N LYS A 507 10.07 20.40 -0.37
CA LYS A 507 8.82 21.14 -0.60
C LYS A 507 7.66 20.59 0.24
N MET A 508 7.54 19.27 0.35
CA MET A 508 6.55 18.61 1.21
C MET A 508 6.77 19.01 2.68
N ARG A 509 8.03 18.93 3.13
CA ARG A 509 8.42 19.25 4.50
C ARG A 509 8.16 20.71 4.87
N ASP A 510 8.43 21.65 3.97
CA ASP A 510 8.15 23.07 4.20
C ASP A 510 6.65 23.35 4.28
N LYS A 511 5.85 22.73 3.41
CA LYS A 511 4.39 22.80 3.52
C LYS A 511 3.86 22.23 4.84
N ILE A 512 4.48 21.15 5.35
CA ILE A 512 4.12 20.60 6.66
C ILE A 512 4.42 21.60 7.79
N LYS A 513 5.56 22.30 7.74
CA LYS A 513 5.86 23.36 8.72
C LYS A 513 4.81 24.45 8.69
N GLU A 514 4.37 24.88 7.51
CA GLU A 514 3.27 25.85 7.38
C GLU A 514 1.97 25.36 8.02
N VAL A 515 1.61 24.09 7.81
CA VAL A 515 0.44 23.45 8.44
C VAL A 515 0.56 23.44 9.97
N VAL A 516 1.76 23.15 10.49
CA VAL A 516 2.01 23.11 11.94
C VAL A 516 1.96 24.52 12.55
N GLU A 517 2.60 25.51 11.93
CA GLU A 517 2.52 26.90 12.42
C GLU A 517 1.11 27.48 12.31
N ASP A 518 0.34 27.09 11.29
CA ASP A 518 -1.07 27.42 11.20
C ASP A 518 -1.89 26.78 12.34
N ALA A 519 -1.59 25.54 12.72
CA ALA A 519 -2.21 24.89 13.88
C ALA A 519 -1.87 25.60 15.20
N VAL A 520 -0.63 26.06 15.36
CA VAL A 520 -0.19 26.85 16.53
C VAL A 520 -0.92 28.18 16.60
N ARG A 521 -0.94 28.94 15.50
CA ARG A 521 -1.66 30.23 15.44
C ARG A 521 -3.14 30.05 15.76
N PHE A 522 -3.78 29.04 15.16
CA PHE A 522 -5.18 28.71 15.44
C PHE A 522 -5.41 28.43 16.94
N ALA A 523 -4.54 27.65 17.58
CA ALA A 523 -4.64 27.36 19.00
C ALA A 523 -4.43 28.62 19.88
N GLU A 524 -3.48 29.48 19.53
CA GLU A 524 -3.23 30.73 20.25
C GLU A 524 -4.41 31.71 20.18
N GLU A 525 -5.01 31.84 19.00
CA GLU A 525 -6.17 32.71 18.73
C GLU A 525 -7.50 32.12 19.22
N SER A 526 -7.53 30.82 19.52
CA SER A 526 -8.76 30.15 19.98
C SER A 526 -9.19 30.60 21.39
N PRO A 527 -10.50 30.67 21.64
CA PRO A 527 -11.03 31.06 22.95
C PRO A 527 -10.64 30.06 24.04
N GLN A 528 -10.45 30.58 25.25
CA GLN A 528 -10.39 29.73 26.44
C GLN A 528 -11.78 29.16 26.71
N PRO A 529 -11.89 27.92 27.24
CA PRO A 529 -13.16 27.39 27.70
C PRO A 529 -13.80 28.31 28.75
N ALA A 530 -15.11 28.54 28.64
CA ALA A 530 -15.86 29.25 29.67
C ALA A 530 -15.88 28.46 31.00
N LEU A 531 -16.03 29.13 32.13
CA LEU A 531 -16.00 28.49 33.46
C LEU A 531 -17.11 27.45 33.61
N GLU A 532 -18.27 27.71 33.01
CA GLU A 532 -19.44 26.83 33.00
C GLU A 532 -19.15 25.47 32.34
N SER A 533 -18.15 25.42 31.44
CA SER A 533 -17.74 24.19 30.76
C SER A 533 -17.22 23.11 31.73
N LEU A 534 -16.78 23.51 32.94
CA LEU A 534 -16.34 22.62 34.00
C LEU A 534 -17.44 21.66 34.46
N HIS A 535 -18.70 22.11 34.40
CA HIS A 535 -19.87 21.33 34.78
C HIS A 535 -20.56 20.66 33.58
N ALA A 536 -20.16 21.03 32.35
CA ALA A 536 -20.72 20.46 31.12
C ALA A 536 -20.15 19.06 30.84
N ASP A 537 -20.95 18.23 30.16
CA ASP A 537 -20.59 16.87 29.71
C ASP A 537 -20.31 15.86 30.85
N VAL A 538 -20.64 16.17 32.12
CA VAL A 538 -20.50 15.23 33.25
C VAL A 538 -21.58 14.14 33.21
N TYR A 539 -22.81 14.52 32.90
CA TYR A 539 -23.95 13.63 32.66
C TYR A 539 -24.67 14.08 31.38
N ALA A 540 -25.40 13.14 30.76
CA ALA A 540 -26.37 13.53 29.74
C ALA A 540 -27.42 14.49 30.35
N PRO A 541 -28.01 15.40 29.56
CA PRO A 541 -29.16 16.16 30.02
C PRO A 541 -30.24 15.20 30.53
N MET A 542 -30.86 15.48 31.68
CA MET A 542 -32.07 14.74 32.05
C MET A 542 -33.10 14.94 30.95
N GLU A 543 -33.56 13.87 30.33
CA GLU A 543 -34.73 13.92 29.45
C GLU A 543 -35.87 14.57 30.25
N LYS A 544 -36.43 15.66 29.71
CA LYS A 544 -37.59 16.34 30.29
C LYS A 544 -38.87 15.64 29.87
#